data_AF-A0A959CDN9-F1
#
_entry.id   AF-A0A959CDN9-F1
#
_cell.length_a   1.000
_cell.length_b   1.000
_cell.length_c   1.000
_cell.angle_alpha   90.00
_cell.angle_beta   90.00
_cell.angle_gamma   90.00
#
_symmetry.space_group_name_H-M   'P 1'
#
loop_
_entity.id
_entity.type
_entity.pdbx_description
1 polymer ?
#
loop_
_entity_poly.entity_id
_entity_poly.type
_entity_poly.pdbx_seq_one_letter_code
_entity_poly.pdbx_strand_id
1 'polypeptide(L)' 'MSLEAIKKPIAAELDVFEQRFRDAMRSHVPLLDKITWYIVQRKGKQLRPMLVLLSARLFAPINEGSYTAASLVELL' A
#
# COMPACT_ATOMS: atom_id res chain seq x y z
N MET A 1 8.77 -10.17 18.34
CA MET A 1 7.88 -10.27 17.16
C MET A 1 8.68 -9.98 15.91
N SER A 2 8.67 -10.86 14.91
CA SER A 2 9.29 -10.60 13.60
C SER A 2 8.33 -9.82 12.70
N LEU A 3 8.87 -9.09 11.72
CA LEU A 3 8.06 -8.34 10.75
C LEU A 3 7.14 -9.26 9.92
N GLU A 4 7.58 -10.49 9.67
CA GLU A 4 6.78 -11.50 8.96
C GLU A 4 5.52 -11.91 9.74
N ALA A 5 5.63 -12.01 11.07
CA ALA A 5 4.48 -12.32 11.92
C ALA A 5 3.42 -11.21 11.89
N ILE A 6 3.85 -9.94 11.72
CA ILE A 6 2.96 -8.77 11.61
C ILE A 6 2.27 -8.73 10.24
N LYS A 7 2.98 -9.14 9.18
CA LYS A 7 2.45 -9.17 7.81
C LYS A 7 1.42 -10.26 7.58
N LYS A 8 1.64 -11.43 8.20
CA LYS A 8 0.81 -12.64 8.01
C LYS A 8 -0.70 -12.40 8.02
N PRO A 9 -1.31 -11.66 8.97
CA PRO A 9 -2.74 -11.44 8.97
C PRO A 9 -3.25 -10.67 7.75
N ILE A 10 -2.47 -9.72 7.20
CA ILE A 10 -2.89 -8.81 6.13
C ILE A 10 -2.17 -9.08 4.79
N ALA A 11 -1.61 -10.28 4.61
CA ALA A 11 -0.78 -10.59 3.45
C ALA A 11 -1.56 -10.45 2.13
N ALA A 12 -2.78 -10.97 2.08
CA ALA A 12 -3.64 -10.87 0.89
C ALA A 12 -4.04 -9.41 0.60
N GLU A 13 -4.35 -8.65 1.65
CA GLU A 13 -4.70 -7.24 1.51
C GLU A 13 -3.51 -6.37 1.11
N LEU A 14 -2.28 -6.74 1.52
CA LEU A 14 -1.07 -6.09 1.04
C LEU A 14 -0.87 -6.28 -0.47
N ASP A 15 -1.15 -7.47 -1.01
CA ASP A 15 -1.07 -7.71 -2.45
C ASP A 15 -2.08 -6.84 -3.23
N VAL A 16 -3.32 -6.75 -2.72
CA VAL A 16 -4.37 -5.88 -3.29
C VAL A 16 -3.97 -4.40 -3.19
N PHE A 17 -3.44 -3.99 -2.04
CA PHE A 17 -2.94 -2.64 -1.82
C PHE A 17 -1.86 -2.27 -2.85
N GLU A 18 -0.88 -3.16 -3.10
CA GLU A 18 0.21 -2.88 -4.04
C GLU A 18 -0.28 -2.66 -5.46
N GLN A 19 -1.26 -3.45 -5.90
CA GLN A 19 -1.86 -3.27 -7.22
C GLN A 19 -2.54 -1.90 -7.32
N ARG A 20 -3.34 -1.53 -6.32
CA ARG A 20 -4.05 -0.25 -6.29
C ARG A 20 -3.12 0.95 -6.15
N PHE A 21 -2.07 0.82 -5.34
CA PHE A 21 -1.08 1.86 -5.15
C PHE A 21 -0.33 2.14 -6.47
N ARG A 22 0.02 1.09 -7.22
CA ARG A 22 0.64 1.22 -8.54
C ARG A 22 -0.31 1.91 -9.52
N ASP A 23 -1.57 1.50 -9.56
CA ASP A 23 -2.56 2.09 -10.46
C ASP A 23 -2.85 3.57 -10.13
N ALA A 24 -2.87 3.92 -8.84
CA ALA A 24 -3.05 5.30 -8.38
C ALA A 24 -1.89 6.24 -8.77
N MET A 25 -0.69 5.71 -9.01
CA MET A 25 0.49 6.50 -9.41
C MET A 25 0.77 6.49 -10.93
N ARG A 26 -0.10 5.86 -11.73
CA ARG A 26 0.04 5.91 -13.19
C ARG A 26 -0.17 7.33 -13.70
N SER A 27 0.68 7.74 -14.64
CA SER A 27 0.57 9.05 -15.29
C SER A 27 0.52 8.89 -16.79
N HIS A 28 -0.25 9.76 -17.45
CA HIS A 28 -0.25 9.84 -18.92
C HIS A 28 0.99 10.54 -19.48
N VAL A 29 1.78 11.22 -18.61
CA VAL A 29 3.01 11.91 -19.01
C VAL A 29 4.19 10.93 -18.93
N PRO A 30 4.88 10.62 -20.06
CA PRO A 30 5.89 9.56 -20.11
C PRO A 30 7.05 9.72 -19.12
N LEU A 31 7.50 10.96 -18.86
CA LEU A 31 8.57 11.22 -17.90
C LEU A 31 8.11 10.92 -16.46
N LEU A 32 6.90 11.36 -16.12
CA LEU A 32 6.34 11.17 -14.79
C LEU A 32 6.06 9.69 -14.53
N ASP A 33 5.53 8.97 -15.52
CA ASP A 33 5.29 7.51 -15.43
C ASP A 33 6.59 6.73 -15.17
N LYS A 34 7.70 7.15 -15.81
CA LYS A 34 9.01 6.56 -15.55
C LYS A 34 9.49 6.81 -14.11
N ILE A 35 9.30 8.03 -13.60
CA ILE A 35 9.66 8.38 -12.22
C ILE A 35 8.81 7.57 -11.23
N THR A 36 7.49 7.54 -11.39
CA THR A 36 6.59 6.81 -10.50
C THR A 36 6.86 5.31 -10.55
N TRP A 37 7.18 4.74 -11.72
CA TRP A 37 7.62 3.35 -11.84
C TRP A 37 8.83 3.04 -10.94
N TYR A 38 9.86 3.89 -10.93
CA TYR A 38 11.01 3.69 -10.04
C TYR A 38 10.65 3.81 -8.55
N ILE A 39 9.71 4.69 -8.20
CA ILE A 39 9.23 4.85 -6.82
C ILE A 39 8.47 3.58 -6.36
N VAL A 40 7.56 3.03 -7.18
CA VAL A 40 6.84 1.78 -6.86
C VAL A 40 7.79 0.60 -6.67
N GLN A 41 8.83 0.50 -7.50
CA GLN A 41 9.74 -0.64 -7.48
C GLN A 41 10.65 -0.65 -6.24
N ARG A 42 10.95 0.52 -5.65
CA ARG A 42 11.68 0.59 -4.39
C ARG A 42 10.74 0.30 -3.22
N LYS A 43 10.48 -0.99 -2.97
CA LYS A 43 9.74 -1.43 -1.80
C LYS A 43 10.53 -1.12 -0.52
N GLY A 44 10.09 -0.11 0.21
CA GLY A 44 10.52 0.10 1.60
C GLY A 44 10.00 -1.01 2.51
N LYS A 45 10.08 -0.81 3.82
CA LYS A 45 9.47 -1.74 4.79
C LYS A 45 7.93 -1.71 4.77
N GLN A 46 7.31 -0.77 4.04
CA GLN A 46 5.85 -0.57 3.91
C GLN A 46 5.14 -0.45 5.28
N LEU A 47 5.83 0.09 6.29
CA LEU A 47 5.31 0.18 7.66
C LEU A 47 4.04 1.04 7.73
N ARG A 48 3.97 2.12 6.95
CA ARG A 48 2.85 3.06 6.92
C ARG A 48 1.55 2.41 6.42
N PRO A 49 1.49 1.79 5.22
CA PRO A 49 0.28 1.13 4.77
C PRO A 49 -0.09 -0.09 5.63
N MET A 50 0.91 -0.83 6.16
CA MET A 50 0.64 -1.93 7.09
C MET A 50 -0.08 -1.45 8.36
N LEU A 51 0.33 -0.33 8.94
CA LEU A 51 -0.31 0.21 10.15
C LEU A 51 -1.76 0.60 9.89
N VAL A 52 -2.06 1.17 8.72
CA VAL A 52 -3.43 1.53 8.31
C VAL A 52 -4.28 0.27 8.13
N LEU A 53 -3.80 -0.73 7.39
CA LEU A 53 -4.55 -1.97 7.11
C LEU A 53 -4.76 -2.82 8.37
N LEU A 54 -3.76 -2.92 9.25
CA LEU A 54 -3.90 -3.59 10.54
C LEU A 54 -4.92 -2.89 11.43
N SER A 55 -4.87 -1.56 11.49
CA SER A 55 -5.83 -0.76 12.26
C SER A 55 -7.24 -0.94 11.71
N ALA A 56 -7.42 -0.86 10.39
CA ALA A 56 -8.70 -1.14 9.76
C ALA A 56 -9.23 -2.52 10.17
N ARG A 57 -8.41 -3.56 10.02
CA ARG A 57 -8.75 -4.95 10.36
C ARG A 57 -9.09 -5.19 11.84
N LEU A 58 -8.53 -4.38 12.75
CA LEU A 58 -8.84 -4.46 14.18
C LEU A 58 -10.24 -3.94 14.50
N PHE A 59 -10.73 -2.92 13.79
CA PHE A 59 -12.02 -2.27 14.06
C PHE A 59 -13.14 -2.73 13.13
N ALA A 60 -12.82 -3.13 11.90
CA ALA A 60 -13.79 -3.55 10.89
C ALA A 60 -13.12 -4.41 9.79
N PRO A 61 -13.88 -5.09 8.91
CA PRO A 61 -13.33 -5.66 7.69
C PRO A 61 -12.67 -4.58 6.82
N ILE A 62 -11.51 -4.91 6.23
CA ILE A 62 -10.83 -4.03 5.28
C ILE A 62 -11.73 -3.83 4.06
N ASN A 63 -11.89 -2.57 3.65
CA ASN A 63 -12.74 -2.17 2.54
C ASN A 63 -12.00 -1.21 1.58
N GLU A 64 -12.68 -0.77 0.54
CA GLU A 64 -12.16 0.19 -0.45
C GLU A 64 -11.53 1.44 0.19
N GLY A 65 -12.21 2.04 1.17
CA GLY A 65 -11.74 3.22 1.88
C GLY A 65 -10.44 2.98 2.65
N SER A 66 -10.24 1.76 3.16
CA SER A 66 -9.01 1.37 3.85
C SER A 66 -7.81 1.33 2.90
N TYR A 67 -8.00 0.83 1.68
CA TYR A 67 -6.97 0.82 0.64
C TYR A 67 -6.64 2.23 0.14
N THR A 68 -7.66 3.07 -0.06
CA THR A 68 -7.46 4.47 -0.42
C THR A 68 -6.70 5.21 0.67
N ALA A 69 -7.08 5.06 1.94
CA ALA A 69 -6.38 5.67 3.07
C ALA A 69 -4.92 5.20 3.16
N ALA A 70 -4.66 3.90 3.02
CA ALA A 70 -3.30 3.36 3.01
C ALA A 70 -2.45 3.94 1.85
N SER A 71 -3.07 4.15 0.68
CA SER A 71 -2.40 4.72 -0.48
C SER A 71 -2.06 6.18 -0.26
N LEU A 72 -2.99 6.98 0.26
CA LEU A 72 -2.76 8.38 0.58
C LEU A 72 -1.62 8.57 1.59
N VAL A 73 -1.59 7.74 2.64
CA VAL A 73 -0.54 7.82 3.67
C VAL A 73 0.85 7.44 3.13
N GLU A 74 0.93 6.52 2.17
CA GLU A 74 2.22 6.14 1.57
C GLU A 74 2.69 7.13 0.49
N LEU A 75 1.78 7.89 -0.13
CA LEU A 75 2.08 8.96 -1.09
C LEU A 75 2.59 10.25 -0.43
N LEU A 76 2.23 10.49 0.84
CA LEU A 76 2.70 11.62 1.66
C LEU A 76 4.14 11.41 2.16
#